data_AF-E0UD04-F1
#
_entry.id   AF-E0UD04-F1
#
_cell.length_a   1.000
_cell.length_b   1.000
_cell.length_c   1.000
_cell.angle_alpha   90.00
_cell.angle_beta   90.00
_cell.angle_gamma   90.00
#
_symmetry.space_group_name_H-M   'P 1'
#
loop_
_entity.id
_entity.type
_entity.pdbx_description
1 polymer ?
#
loop_
_entity_poly.entity_id
_entity_poly.type
_entity_poly.pdbx_seq_one_letter_code
_entity_poly.pdbx_strand_id
1 'polypeptide(L)'
;MLKKIRRRDAGFFILGSSLSLAFNSLKPKIKPESKKPVVVNQTTEFNYKNYPYFYQLDNEIDSYGSCALTSVAISLGHFGKTVSPDSLYLECQKRGLDRFSHLDIKKLLHEYEIEDNWSTEHKWADVFEHLKKGFPVIFSSQNSFTASGHVIVLLFFEEPTCLFICHDPYGRFKNPGYDNSPTAGKFVKYSEQLIYTQADNGNLSTWAHLIKPYAPLKRVIGDENCSKQFKNRVRLIANNINCDPSDLMAIMSFESGGSFSSAVKNQAGSGAVGLIQFMPQTAASLGTSTEALAKMTAIGQLDWVEKYFLAQLGADTSRKSLSDLYMAVLWPAAIGKTLNYGLFTRPGIAYNQNSGLDVNRDGIISIGEAIAKVQARFVNY
;
A
#
# COMPACT_ATOMS: atom_id res chain seq x y z
N MET A 1 29.72 36.74 52.28
CA MET A 1 30.67 37.15 51.21
C MET A 1 29.90 37.29 49.90
N LEU A 2 29.51 38.51 49.53
CA LEU A 2 30.06 39.30 48.41
C LEU A 2 29.71 38.73 47.01
N LYS A 3 28.62 39.24 46.40
CA LYS A 3 28.57 40.13 45.20
C LYS A 3 28.94 39.42 43.88
N LYS A 4 27.95 39.12 43.01
CA LYS A 4 27.46 39.94 41.86
C LYS A 4 28.56 40.25 40.82
N ILE A 5 28.32 39.93 39.55
CA ILE A 5 28.17 40.88 38.42
C ILE A 5 27.89 40.12 37.10
N ARG A 6 26.84 40.57 36.39
CA ARG A 6 26.57 40.34 34.95
C ARG A 6 27.22 41.47 34.14
N ARG A 7 27.62 41.20 32.89
CA ARG A 7 27.49 42.08 31.69
C ARG A 7 27.87 41.24 30.45
N ARG A 8 27.04 41.05 29.42
CA ARG A 8 26.40 41.93 28.41
C ARG A 8 27.31 42.31 27.22
N ASP A 9 26.72 42.10 26.05
CA ASP A 9 26.75 42.90 24.82
C ASP A 9 27.64 42.47 23.63
N ALA A 10 27.11 42.87 22.47
CA ALA A 10 27.26 42.33 21.14
C ALA A 10 27.99 43.29 20.18
N GLY A 11 28.38 42.80 19.00
CA GLY A 11 28.41 43.60 17.76
C GLY A 11 29.75 43.73 17.00
N PHE A 12 29.62 43.68 15.66
CA PHE A 12 30.43 44.30 14.57
C PHE A 12 31.39 43.46 13.65
N PHE A 13 30.84 43.14 12.47
CA PHE A 13 31.26 43.32 11.05
C PHE A 13 32.72 43.51 10.54
N ILE A 14 33.07 42.66 9.53
CA ILE A 14 33.73 42.80 8.19
C ILE A 14 35.26 43.04 7.98
N LEU A 15 35.77 42.23 7.01
CA LEU A 15 36.84 42.36 5.96
C LEU A 15 37.96 41.34 6.19
N GLY A 16 38.36 40.43 5.29
CA GLY A 16 38.27 40.38 3.83
C GLY A 16 39.69 40.17 3.28
N SER A 17 40.03 38.97 2.78
CA SER A 17 41.06 38.80 1.73
C SER A 17 41.08 37.37 1.17
N SER A 18 41.10 37.37 -0.15
CA SER A 18 41.22 36.33 -1.15
C SER A 18 42.43 35.40 -1.02
N LEU A 19 42.27 34.13 -1.41
CA LEU A 19 43.17 33.53 -2.40
C LEU A 19 42.44 32.40 -3.16
N SER A 20 42.43 32.55 -4.48
CA SER A 20 41.89 31.61 -5.47
C SER A 20 42.95 30.58 -5.84
N LEU A 21 42.59 29.29 -5.89
CA LEU A 21 43.28 28.32 -6.72
C LEU A 21 42.26 27.36 -7.32
N ALA A 22 42.18 27.46 -8.65
CA ALA A 22 41.36 26.64 -9.51
C ALA A 22 41.90 25.21 -9.59
N PHE A 23 41.01 24.23 -9.39
CA PHE A 23 41.15 22.91 -9.98
C PHE A 23 39.82 22.56 -10.65
N ASN A 24 39.86 22.46 -11.96
CA ASN A 24 38.74 22.01 -12.80
C ASN A 24 39.26 20.91 -13.72
N SER A 25 38.34 20.04 -14.16
CA SER A 25 38.49 18.91 -15.10
C SER A 25 38.81 17.56 -14.41
N LEU A 26 38.06 16.46 -14.55
CA LEU A 26 36.87 16.14 -15.36
C LEU A 26 35.97 15.17 -14.57
N LYS A 27 34.68 15.47 -14.45
CA LYS A 27 33.63 14.47 -14.18
C LYS A 27 32.68 14.46 -15.38
N PRO A 28 32.29 13.29 -15.92
CA PRO A 28 31.36 13.23 -17.05
C PRO A 28 30.00 13.82 -16.65
N LYS A 29 29.53 14.80 -17.42
CA LYS A 29 28.18 15.37 -17.31
C LYS A 29 27.16 14.32 -17.80
N ILE A 30 26.74 13.43 -16.91
CA ILE A 30 25.47 12.74 -17.10
C ILE A 30 24.41 13.76 -16.68
N LYS A 31 23.68 14.31 -17.68
CA LYS A 31 22.46 15.08 -17.39
C LYS A 31 21.50 14.11 -16.69
N PRO A 32 21.03 14.39 -15.47
CA PRO A 32 19.92 13.64 -14.92
C PRO A 32 18.73 13.93 -15.84
N GLU A 33 18.28 12.89 -16.55
CA GLU A 33 17.01 12.92 -17.23
C GLU A 33 15.96 12.99 -16.12
N SER A 34 15.48 14.21 -15.84
CA SER A 34 14.45 14.46 -14.86
C SER A 34 13.17 13.81 -15.37
N LYS A 35 12.95 12.55 -14.98
CA LYS A 35 11.60 11.98 -15.02
C LYS A 35 10.76 12.87 -14.12
N LYS A 36 9.94 13.71 -14.78
CA LYS A 36 8.96 14.56 -14.11
C LYS A 36 8.20 13.68 -13.11
N PRO A 37 8.00 14.13 -11.86
CA PRO A 37 7.04 13.46 -11.00
C PRO A 37 5.73 13.32 -11.77
N VAL A 38 5.01 12.22 -11.56
CA VAL A 38 3.65 12.06 -12.11
C VAL A 38 2.82 13.20 -11.53
N VAL A 39 2.69 14.27 -12.31
CA VAL A 39 1.77 15.36 -12.00
C VAL A 39 0.40 14.77 -12.23
N VAL A 40 -0.28 14.41 -11.15
CA VAL A 40 -1.72 14.18 -11.19
C VAL A 40 -2.32 15.55 -11.45
N ASN A 41 -2.48 15.90 -12.73
CA ASN A 41 -3.19 17.11 -13.12
C ASN A 41 -4.60 16.99 -12.53
N GLN A 42 -4.98 17.93 -11.67
CA GLN A 42 -6.38 18.08 -11.27
C GLN A 42 -7.18 18.31 -12.54
N THR A 43 -7.96 17.33 -12.95
CA THR A 43 -8.73 17.41 -14.20
C THR A 43 -10.01 18.18 -13.93
N THR A 44 -10.12 19.37 -14.51
CA THR A 44 -11.37 20.15 -14.55
C THR A 44 -12.33 19.62 -15.63
N GLU A 45 -11.86 18.73 -16.51
CA GLU A 45 -12.63 18.14 -17.59
C GLU A 45 -12.58 16.61 -17.55
N PHE A 46 -13.72 15.96 -17.81
CA PHE A 46 -13.82 14.51 -17.80
C PHE A 46 -13.29 13.89 -19.10
N ASN A 47 -12.37 12.92 -18.97
CA ASN A 47 -11.85 12.17 -20.12
C ASN A 47 -12.66 10.89 -20.37
N TYR A 48 -13.55 10.95 -21.36
CA TYR A 48 -14.41 9.84 -21.77
C TYR A 48 -13.67 8.64 -22.39
N LYS A 49 -12.41 8.76 -22.82
CA LYS A 49 -11.70 7.70 -23.57
C LYS A 49 -11.15 6.59 -22.69
N ASN A 50 -11.00 6.82 -21.40
CA ASN A 50 -10.31 5.91 -20.49
C ASN A 50 -11.27 5.02 -19.70
N TYR A 51 -12.53 4.87 -20.10
CA TYR A 51 -13.50 4.08 -19.35
C TYR A 51 -14.18 3.07 -20.28
N PRO A 52 -13.83 1.77 -20.20
CA PRO A 52 -14.65 0.77 -20.85
C PRO A 52 -16.00 0.70 -20.15
N TYR A 53 -17.01 0.33 -20.91
CA TYR A 53 -18.34 0.06 -20.38
C TYR A 53 -18.69 -1.39 -20.66
N PHE A 54 -19.10 -2.08 -19.61
CA PHE A 54 -19.62 -3.43 -19.67
C PHE A 54 -21.07 -3.39 -19.20
N TYR A 55 -21.98 -3.83 -20.06
CA TYR A 55 -23.40 -3.95 -19.73
C TYR A 55 -23.62 -5.33 -19.09
N GLN A 56 -24.08 -5.37 -17.84
CA GLN A 56 -24.05 -6.62 -17.08
C GLN A 56 -25.00 -7.69 -17.63
N LEU A 57 -26.05 -7.32 -18.37
CA LEU A 57 -26.95 -8.31 -18.97
C LEU A 57 -26.36 -9.02 -20.19
N ASP A 58 -25.22 -8.54 -20.71
CA ASP A 58 -24.43 -9.25 -21.73
C ASP A 58 -23.45 -10.27 -21.12
N ASN A 59 -23.27 -10.28 -19.80
CA ASN A 59 -22.39 -11.26 -19.15
C ASN A 59 -22.96 -12.67 -19.30
N GLU A 60 -22.11 -13.64 -19.64
CA GLU A 60 -22.53 -15.03 -19.79
C GLU A 60 -22.84 -15.67 -18.44
N ILE A 61 -22.18 -15.22 -17.37
CA ILE A 61 -22.27 -15.80 -16.03
C ILE A 61 -22.95 -14.83 -15.07
N ASP A 62 -24.12 -15.24 -14.55
CA ASP A 62 -24.90 -14.50 -13.54
C ASP A 62 -25.15 -13.02 -13.89
N SER A 63 -25.69 -12.78 -15.08
CA SER A 63 -26.01 -11.44 -15.61
C SER A 63 -26.83 -10.55 -14.66
N TYR A 64 -27.71 -11.12 -13.84
CA TYR A 64 -28.55 -10.38 -12.90
C TYR A 64 -27.87 -10.09 -11.54
N GLY A 65 -26.77 -10.76 -11.20
CA GLY A 65 -26.04 -10.58 -9.94
C GLY A 65 -24.56 -10.21 -10.11
N SER A 66 -24.15 -9.82 -11.31
CA SER A 66 -22.75 -9.53 -11.65
C SER A 66 -22.34 -8.06 -11.53
N CYS A 67 -23.19 -7.19 -10.97
CA CYS A 67 -22.94 -5.74 -10.89
C CYS A 67 -21.61 -5.38 -10.21
N ALA A 68 -21.23 -6.08 -9.13
CA ALA A 68 -19.97 -5.87 -8.42
C ALA A 68 -18.75 -6.17 -9.31
N LEU A 69 -18.68 -7.38 -9.88
CA LEU A 69 -17.57 -7.77 -10.75
C LEU A 69 -17.54 -6.98 -12.07
N THR A 70 -18.70 -6.56 -12.56
CA THR A 70 -18.79 -5.69 -13.74
C THR A 70 -18.20 -4.31 -13.44
N SER A 71 -18.53 -3.74 -12.27
CA SER A 71 -17.95 -2.48 -11.79
C SER A 71 -16.43 -2.57 -11.55
N VAL A 72 -15.95 -3.72 -11.04
CA VAL A 72 -14.51 -4.01 -10.92
C VAL A 72 -13.85 -4.05 -12.30
N ALA A 73 -14.44 -4.75 -13.28
CA ALA A 73 -13.89 -4.86 -14.64
C ALA A 73 -13.81 -3.49 -15.34
N ILE A 74 -14.85 -2.66 -15.24
CA ILE A 74 -14.86 -1.27 -15.71
C ILE A 74 -13.67 -0.50 -15.13
N SER A 75 -13.50 -0.58 -13.81
CA SER A 75 -12.47 0.18 -13.10
C SER A 75 -11.06 -0.30 -13.39
N LEU A 76 -10.85 -1.62 -13.50
CA LEU A 76 -9.58 -2.21 -13.91
C LEU A 76 -9.22 -1.82 -15.34
N GLY A 77 -10.20 -1.82 -16.24
CA GLY A 77 -10.02 -1.37 -17.62
C GLY A 77 -9.63 0.10 -17.73
N HIS A 78 -10.11 0.96 -16.83
CA HIS A 78 -9.66 2.35 -16.74
C HIS A 78 -8.15 2.47 -16.46
N PHE A 79 -7.62 1.55 -15.64
CA PHE A 79 -6.18 1.45 -15.39
C PHE A 79 -5.42 0.64 -16.45
N GLY A 80 -6.03 0.40 -17.62
CA GLY A 80 -5.42 -0.32 -18.74
C GLY A 80 -5.27 -1.82 -18.53
N LYS A 81 -5.99 -2.41 -17.57
CA LYS A 81 -5.98 -3.87 -17.34
C LYS A 81 -7.00 -4.53 -18.26
N THR A 82 -6.59 -5.58 -18.97
CA THR A 82 -7.47 -6.34 -19.85
C THR A 82 -8.15 -7.46 -19.07
N VAL A 83 -9.40 -7.24 -18.68
CA VAL A 83 -10.26 -8.19 -17.96
C VAL A 83 -11.70 -8.08 -18.44
N SER A 84 -12.48 -9.15 -18.27
CA SER A 84 -13.95 -9.13 -18.43
C SER A 84 -14.63 -9.50 -17.11
N PRO A 85 -15.91 -9.11 -16.91
CA PRO A 85 -16.67 -9.52 -15.72
C PRO A 85 -16.70 -11.05 -15.53
N ASP A 86 -16.93 -11.81 -16.61
CA ASP A 86 -16.93 -13.29 -16.59
C ASP A 86 -15.55 -13.86 -16.22
N SER A 87 -14.45 -13.27 -16.70
CA SER A 87 -13.10 -13.71 -16.33
C SER A 87 -12.81 -13.51 -14.84
N LEU A 88 -13.31 -12.42 -14.25
CA LEU A 88 -13.18 -12.16 -12.81
C LEU A 88 -14.06 -13.11 -12.01
N TYR A 89 -15.24 -13.45 -12.52
CA TYR A 89 -16.13 -14.42 -11.89
C TYR A 89 -15.46 -15.79 -11.79
N LEU A 90 -14.89 -16.28 -12.90
CA LEU A 90 -14.18 -17.57 -12.94
C LEU A 90 -12.94 -17.55 -12.03
N GLU A 91 -12.23 -16.44 -11.94
CA GLU A 91 -11.10 -16.28 -11.02
C GLU A 91 -11.54 -16.34 -9.55
N CYS A 92 -12.66 -15.71 -9.20
CA CYS A 92 -13.25 -15.83 -7.86
C CYS A 92 -13.61 -17.28 -7.54
N GLN A 93 -14.28 -18.00 -8.44
CA GLN A 93 -14.63 -19.41 -8.24
C GLN A 93 -13.41 -20.30 -8.06
N LYS A 94 -12.41 -20.16 -8.94
CA LYS A 94 -11.16 -20.94 -8.89
C LYS A 94 -10.44 -20.79 -7.55
N ARG A 95 -10.61 -19.65 -6.88
CA ARG A 95 -9.91 -19.29 -5.64
C ARG A 95 -10.78 -19.36 -4.39
N GLY A 96 -12.06 -19.70 -4.53
CA GLY A 96 -13.02 -19.67 -3.43
C GLY A 96 -13.22 -18.26 -2.83
N LEU A 97 -13.07 -17.22 -3.65
CA LEU A 97 -13.37 -15.84 -3.24
C LEU A 97 -14.88 -15.58 -3.36
N ASP A 98 -15.46 -14.93 -2.36
CA ASP A 98 -16.83 -14.47 -2.42
C ASP A 98 -16.90 -13.15 -3.19
N ARG A 99 -17.52 -13.20 -4.37
CA ARG A 99 -17.70 -12.03 -5.26
C ARG A 99 -18.61 -10.93 -4.69
N PHE A 100 -19.36 -11.21 -3.62
CA PHE A 100 -20.15 -10.21 -2.89
C PHE A 100 -19.41 -9.64 -1.68
N SER A 101 -18.32 -10.27 -1.25
CA SER A 101 -17.51 -9.80 -0.13
C SER A 101 -16.59 -8.66 -0.57
N HIS A 102 -16.80 -7.47 0.01
CA HIS A 102 -15.91 -6.33 -0.21
C HIS A 102 -14.46 -6.62 0.14
N LEU A 103 -14.20 -7.49 1.13
CA LEU A 103 -12.84 -7.91 1.49
C LEU A 103 -12.19 -8.80 0.43
N ASP A 104 -12.97 -9.63 -0.26
CA ASP A 104 -12.46 -10.47 -1.34
C ASP A 104 -12.33 -9.69 -2.66
N ILE A 105 -13.22 -8.72 -2.92
CA ILE A 105 -13.05 -7.73 -3.99
C ILE A 105 -11.75 -6.94 -3.79
N LYS A 106 -11.48 -6.50 -2.56
CA LYS A 106 -10.21 -5.86 -2.21
C LYS A 106 -9.03 -6.75 -2.59
N LYS A 107 -9.00 -8.01 -2.12
CA LYS A 107 -7.94 -8.98 -2.47
C LYS A 107 -7.78 -9.14 -3.98
N LEU A 108 -8.88 -9.19 -4.72
CA LEU A 108 -8.88 -9.30 -6.18
C LEU A 108 -8.22 -8.08 -6.83
N LEU A 109 -8.58 -6.86 -6.44
CA LEU A 109 -8.00 -5.61 -6.95
C LEU A 109 -6.47 -5.54 -6.71
N HIS A 110 -6.02 -6.00 -5.55
CA HIS A 110 -4.59 -6.03 -5.22
C HIS A 110 -3.74 -6.86 -6.21
N GLU A 111 -4.29 -7.94 -6.78
CA GLU A 111 -3.61 -8.76 -7.78
C GLU A 111 -3.35 -8.00 -9.10
N TYR A 112 -4.21 -7.03 -9.39
CA TYR A 112 -4.08 -6.16 -10.55
C TYR A 112 -3.23 -4.91 -10.27
N GLU A 113 -2.55 -4.86 -9.12
CA GLU A 113 -1.76 -3.73 -8.64
C GLU A 113 -2.60 -2.47 -8.37
N ILE A 114 -3.85 -2.67 -7.96
CA ILE A 114 -4.75 -1.60 -7.55
C ILE A 114 -4.87 -1.61 -6.03
N GLU A 115 -4.55 -0.49 -5.40
CA GLU A 115 -4.80 -0.24 -4.00
C GLU A 115 -6.29 0.04 -3.81
N ASP A 116 -6.89 -0.59 -2.79
CA ASP A 116 -8.28 -0.39 -2.43
C ASP A 116 -8.41 0.08 -0.97
N ASN A 117 -8.85 1.32 -0.82
CA ASN A 117 -9.31 1.87 0.44
C ASN A 117 -10.82 1.68 0.55
N TRP A 118 -11.25 0.47 0.89
CA TRP A 118 -12.64 0.12 1.17
C TRP A 118 -13.09 0.65 2.55
N SER A 119 -14.27 1.29 2.61
CA SER A 119 -14.93 1.65 3.86
C SER A 119 -16.43 1.81 3.67
N THR A 120 -17.18 1.57 4.74
CA THR A 120 -18.62 1.88 4.86
C THR A 120 -18.88 3.32 5.32
N GLU A 121 -17.83 4.08 5.63
CA GLU A 121 -17.90 5.38 6.29
C GLU A 121 -17.15 6.50 5.56
N HIS A 122 -16.77 6.30 4.30
CA HIS A 122 -16.07 7.33 3.53
C HIS A 122 -16.87 8.63 3.50
N LYS A 123 -16.20 9.73 3.83
CA LYS A 123 -16.81 11.06 3.71
C LYS A 123 -16.86 11.45 2.25
N TRP A 124 -17.92 12.14 1.85
CA TRP A 124 -18.06 12.61 0.47
C TRP A 124 -16.91 13.53 0.05
N ALA A 125 -16.31 14.28 0.97
CA ALA A 125 -15.11 15.05 0.70
C ALA A 125 -13.95 14.19 0.14
N ASP A 126 -13.71 13.01 0.73
CA ASP A 126 -12.68 12.07 0.29
C ASP A 126 -13.03 11.46 -1.07
N VAL A 127 -14.32 11.13 -1.28
CA VAL A 127 -14.84 10.63 -2.58
C VAL A 127 -14.60 11.67 -3.67
N PHE A 128 -14.96 12.93 -3.45
CA PHE A 128 -14.75 14.00 -4.42
C PHE A 128 -13.28 14.25 -4.68
N GLU A 129 -12.43 14.27 -3.64
CA GLU A 129 -10.99 14.44 -3.82
C GLU A 129 -10.36 13.29 -4.62
N HIS A 130 -10.89 12.08 -4.44
CA HIS A 130 -10.48 10.89 -5.20
C HIS A 130 -10.89 10.98 -6.68
N LEU A 131 -12.15 11.34 -6.96
CA LEU A 131 -12.65 11.55 -8.32
C LEU A 131 -11.91 12.69 -9.04
N LYS A 132 -11.56 13.77 -8.34
CA LYS A 132 -10.74 14.88 -8.87
C LYS A 132 -9.34 14.47 -9.31
N LYS A 133 -8.80 13.40 -8.72
CA LYS A 133 -7.52 12.79 -9.12
C LYS A 133 -7.67 11.89 -10.35
N GLY A 134 -8.88 11.76 -10.88
CA GLY A 134 -9.20 10.95 -12.05
C GLY A 134 -9.35 9.47 -11.75
N PHE A 135 -9.56 9.10 -10.49
CA PHE A 135 -9.70 7.71 -10.08
C PHE A 135 -11.17 7.33 -9.90
N PRO A 136 -11.64 6.21 -10.50
CA PRO A 136 -13.01 5.74 -10.35
C PRO A 136 -13.29 5.29 -8.92
N VAL A 137 -14.55 5.40 -8.51
CA VAL A 137 -15.05 4.92 -7.23
C VAL A 137 -16.09 3.83 -7.47
N ILE A 138 -15.88 2.64 -6.90
CA ILE A 138 -16.92 1.61 -6.91
C ILE A 138 -17.86 1.90 -5.74
N PHE A 139 -19.05 2.39 -6.09
CA PHE A 139 -20.09 2.78 -5.14
C PHE A 139 -21.05 1.63 -4.91
N SER A 140 -21.40 1.42 -3.65
CA SER A 140 -22.34 0.39 -3.21
C SER A 140 -23.14 0.90 -2.03
N SER A 141 -24.20 0.19 -1.63
CA SER A 141 -24.87 0.32 -0.34
C SER A 141 -25.76 -0.92 -0.16
N GLN A 142 -26.27 -1.16 1.05
CA GLN A 142 -27.18 -2.28 1.30
C GLN A 142 -28.48 -2.19 0.49
N ASN A 143 -28.98 -0.98 0.25
CA ASN A 143 -30.27 -0.74 -0.39
C ASN A 143 -30.17 0.33 -1.51
N SER A 144 -29.02 0.42 -2.18
CA SER A 144 -28.81 1.34 -3.28
C SER A 144 -29.55 0.88 -4.54
N PHE A 145 -30.35 1.78 -5.13
CA PHE A 145 -31.13 1.65 -6.38
C PHE A 145 -32.18 0.54 -6.42
N THR A 146 -31.96 -0.57 -5.73
CA THR A 146 -32.83 -1.74 -5.63
C THR A 146 -32.88 -2.23 -4.18
N ALA A 147 -33.89 -3.04 -3.85
CA ALA A 147 -34.05 -3.57 -2.50
C ALA A 147 -32.95 -4.57 -2.07
N SER A 148 -32.15 -5.08 -3.01
CA SER A 148 -31.01 -5.97 -2.73
C SER A 148 -29.66 -5.24 -2.79
N GLY A 149 -29.67 -3.92 -2.98
CA GLY A 149 -28.48 -3.14 -3.29
C GLY A 149 -28.03 -3.30 -4.75
N HIS A 150 -27.26 -2.33 -5.23
CA HIS A 150 -26.70 -2.31 -6.58
C HIS A 150 -25.37 -1.56 -6.59
N VAL A 151 -24.41 -2.08 -7.37
CA VAL A 151 -23.05 -1.56 -7.46
C VAL A 151 -22.86 -0.84 -8.79
N ILE A 152 -22.42 0.41 -8.72
CA ILE A 152 -22.10 1.24 -9.89
C ILE A 152 -20.71 1.85 -9.75
N VAL A 153 -20.20 2.46 -10.82
CA VAL A 153 -18.92 3.17 -10.81
C VAL A 153 -19.15 4.67 -10.97
N LEU A 154 -18.74 5.46 -9.99
CA LEU A 154 -18.65 6.91 -10.10
C LEU A 154 -17.33 7.25 -10.79
N LEU A 155 -17.36 8.01 -11.88
CA LEU A 155 -16.18 8.28 -12.71
C LEU A 155 -15.69 9.71 -12.54
N PHE A 156 -16.60 10.64 -12.30
CA PHE A 156 -16.31 12.07 -12.15
C PHE A 156 -17.46 12.79 -11.48
N PHE A 157 -17.16 13.93 -10.85
CA PHE A 157 -18.15 14.86 -10.32
C PHE A 157 -18.00 16.22 -11.00
N GLU A 158 -19.04 16.64 -11.71
CA GLU A 158 -19.14 17.92 -12.41
C GLU A 158 -19.66 18.98 -11.42
N GLU A 159 -18.75 19.67 -10.73
CA GLU A 159 -19.11 20.63 -9.66
C GLU A 159 -20.12 21.71 -10.08
N PRO A 160 -20.03 22.36 -11.25
CA PRO A 160 -20.95 23.45 -11.60
C PRO A 160 -22.41 23.02 -11.72
N THR A 161 -22.66 21.75 -12.03
CA THR A 161 -24.01 21.20 -12.23
C THR A 161 -24.43 20.24 -11.12
N CYS A 162 -23.54 19.96 -10.17
CA CYS A 162 -23.70 18.95 -9.12
C CYS A 162 -24.13 17.57 -9.68
N LEU A 163 -23.51 17.15 -10.78
CA LEU A 163 -23.80 15.87 -11.44
C LEU A 163 -22.61 14.90 -11.32
N PHE A 164 -22.90 13.67 -10.92
CA PHE A 164 -21.99 12.55 -11.12
C PHE A 164 -22.10 12.03 -12.54
N ILE A 165 -20.95 11.77 -13.17
CA ILE A 165 -20.87 10.94 -14.38
C ILE A 165 -20.55 9.52 -13.92
N CYS A 166 -21.40 8.58 -14.27
CA CYS A 166 -21.33 7.20 -13.80
C CYS A 166 -21.26 6.19 -14.94
N HIS A 167 -20.77 4.99 -14.61
CA HIS A 167 -21.15 3.77 -15.28
C HIS A 167 -22.05 2.96 -14.38
N ASP A 168 -23.29 2.77 -14.81
CA ASP A 168 -24.25 1.88 -14.17
C ASP A 168 -24.36 0.61 -15.01
N PRO A 169 -23.85 -0.55 -14.52
CA PRO A 169 -23.80 -1.77 -15.31
C PRO A 169 -25.17 -2.32 -15.71
N TYR A 170 -26.23 -2.00 -14.96
CA TYR A 170 -27.58 -2.53 -15.19
C TYR A 170 -28.43 -1.65 -16.13
N GLY A 171 -27.99 -0.42 -16.38
CA GLY A 171 -28.70 0.54 -17.21
C GLY A 171 -28.90 1.87 -16.48
N ARG A 172 -29.83 2.71 -16.93
CA ARG A 172 -30.14 3.98 -16.25
C ARG A 172 -31.28 3.80 -15.26
N PHE A 173 -31.04 4.10 -14.00
CA PHE A 173 -32.07 4.15 -12.98
C PHE A 173 -33.15 5.18 -13.33
N LYS A 174 -34.42 4.78 -13.22
CA LYS A 174 -35.61 5.60 -13.37
C LYS A 174 -36.45 5.35 -12.12
N ASN A 175 -36.59 6.28 -11.18
CA ASN A 175 -37.34 5.99 -9.97
C ASN A 175 -38.87 5.91 -10.23
N PRO A 176 -39.56 4.75 -10.01
CA PRO A 176 -39.02 3.42 -9.69
C PRO A 176 -38.71 2.59 -10.96
N GLY A 177 -37.64 1.78 -10.90
CA GLY A 177 -37.20 0.91 -12.02
C GLY A 177 -35.94 1.35 -12.78
N TYR A 178 -35.77 0.79 -13.98
CA TYR A 178 -34.57 0.94 -14.80
C TYR A 178 -34.91 1.01 -16.29
N ASP A 179 -34.13 1.82 -17.01
CA ASP A 179 -33.91 1.69 -18.44
C ASP A 179 -32.70 0.79 -18.66
N ASN A 180 -32.96 -0.50 -18.87
CA ASN A 180 -31.91 -1.48 -19.09
C ASN A 180 -31.54 -1.60 -20.57
N SER A 181 -31.71 -0.56 -21.40
CA SER A 181 -31.13 -0.62 -22.75
C SER A 181 -29.60 -0.70 -22.68
N PRO A 182 -28.91 -1.44 -23.57
CA PRO A 182 -27.50 -1.82 -23.40
C PRO A 182 -26.49 -0.68 -23.23
N THR A 183 -26.86 0.56 -23.56
CA THR A 183 -25.98 1.74 -23.39
C THR A 183 -26.53 2.77 -22.42
N ALA A 184 -27.71 2.56 -21.83
CA ALA A 184 -28.36 3.57 -20.99
C ALA A 184 -27.55 3.95 -19.75
N GLY A 185 -26.80 2.99 -19.18
CA GLY A 185 -25.94 3.23 -18.02
C GLY A 185 -24.55 3.78 -18.37
N LYS A 186 -24.20 3.90 -19.67
CA LYS A 186 -22.90 4.39 -20.11
C LYS A 186 -22.83 5.91 -20.01
N PHE A 187 -21.88 6.42 -19.23
CA PHE A 187 -21.69 7.83 -18.87
C PHE A 187 -22.99 8.50 -18.42
N VAL A 188 -23.84 7.76 -17.72
CA VAL A 188 -25.12 8.26 -17.22
C VAL A 188 -24.85 9.37 -16.20
N LYS A 189 -25.63 10.45 -16.28
CA LYS A 189 -25.57 11.54 -15.32
C LYS A 189 -26.62 11.35 -14.23
N TYR A 190 -26.17 11.30 -12.98
CA TYR A 190 -27.02 11.27 -11.80
C TYR A 190 -26.76 12.52 -10.95
N SER A 191 -27.81 13.13 -10.42
CA SER A 191 -27.63 14.27 -9.51
C SER A 191 -26.98 13.83 -8.22
N GLU A 192 -26.21 14.74 -7.61
CA GLU A 192 -25.64 14.54 -6.29
C GLU A 192 -26.70 14.08 -5.29
N GLN A 193 -27.84 14.76 -5.27
CA GLN A 193 -28.96 14.43 -4.39
C GLN A 193 -29.47 13.00 -4.62
N LEU A 194 -29.54 12.53 -5.87
CA LEU A 194 -29.94 11.15 -6.16
C LEU A 194 -28.91 10.16 -5.59
N ILE A 195 -27.62 10.39 -5.81
CA ILE A 195 -26.57 9.51 -5.27
C ILE A 195 -26.61 9.49 -3.73
N TYR A 196 -26.85 10.64 -3.08
CA TYR A 196 -27.02 10.69 -1.63
C TYR A 196 -28.23 9.88 -1.16
N THR A 197 -29.36 9.90 -1.88
CA THR A 197 -30.51 9.05 -1.48
C THR A 197 -30.26 7.56 -1.69
N GLN A 198 -29.23 7.18 -2.45
CA GLN A 198 -28.80 5.78 -2.61
C GLN A 198 -27.71 5.36 -1.64
N ALA A 199 -27.15 6.28 -0.84
CA ALA A 199 -26.14 5.96 0.15
C ALA A 199 -26.78 5.68 1.52
N ASP A 200 -26.27 4.68 2.24
CA ASP A 200 -26.84 4.25 3.53
C ASP A 200 -26.89 5.37 4.59
N ASN A 201 -25.98 6.34 4.51
CA ASN A 201 -25.93 7.48 5.42
C ASN A 201 -26.08 8.83 4.69
N GLY A 202 -26.80 8.83 3.57
CA GLY A 202 -27.15 10.06 2.86
C GLY A 202 -25.93 10.89 2.43
N ASN A 203 -25.96 12.17 2.79
CA ASN A 203 -24.89 13.13 2.51
C ASN A 203 -23.75 13.12 3.56
N LEU A 204 -23.77 12.21 4.55
CA LEU A 204 -22.77 12.18 5.62
C LEU A 204 -21.62 11.22 5.31
N SER A 205 -21.92 10.04 4.77
CA SER A 205 -20.94 9.04 4.37
C SER A 205 -21.51 8.01 3.41
N THR A 206 -20.63 7.24 2.77
CA THR A 206 -21.00 6.22 1.81
C THR A 206 -20.11 4.98 1.88
N TRP A 207 -20.64 3.87 1.38
CA TRP A 207 -19.90 2.63 1.15
C TRP A 207 -19.20 2.73 -0.20
N ALA A 208 -17.87 2.73 -0.19
CA ALA A 208 -17.11 2.90 -1.41
C ALA A 208 -15.76 2.19 -1.36
N HIS A 209 -15.35 1.67 -2.51
CA HIS A 209 -13.96 1.38 -2.79
C HIS A 209 -13.32 2.59 -3.46
N LEU A 210 -12.44 3.29 -2.74
CA LEU A 210 -11.61 4.35 -3.30
C LEU A 210 -10.33 3.72 -3.85
N ILE A 211 -10.31 3.45 -5.15
CA ILE A 211 -9.30 2.62 -5.81
C ILE A 211 -8.33 3.41 -6.66
N LYS A 212 -7.04 3.08 -6.58
CA LYS A 212 -6.00 3.75 -7.38
C LYS A 212 -4.88 2.79 -7.72
N PRO A 213 -4.10 3.03 -8.79
CA PRO A 213 -2.90 2.26 -9.04
C PRO A 213 -1.93 2.37 -7.86
N TYR A 214 -1.29 1.26 -7.51
CA TYR A 214 -0.24 1.31 -6.50
C TYR A 214 0.91 2.22 -6.90
N ALA A 215 1.46 2.91 -5.91
CA ALA A 215 2.77 3.50 -6.07
C ALA A 215 3.81 2.41 -6.42
N PRO A 216 4.76 2.69 -7.33
CA PRO A 216 5.87 1.77 -7.59
C PRO A 216 6.64 1.45 -6.30
N LEU A 217 7.05 0.20 -6.13
CA LEU A 217 7.92 -0.19 -5.03
C LEU A 217 9.32 0.40 -5.25
N LYS A 218 9.96 0.85 -4.17
CA LYS A 218 11.40 1.13 -4.22
C LYS A 218 12.12 -0.21 -4.42
N ARG A 219 13.07 -0.24 -5.36
CA ARG A 219 13.86 -1.44 -5.64
C ARG A 219 14.79 -1.75 -4.48
N VAL A 220 14.88 -3.03 -4.15
CA VAL A 220 15.82 -3.55 -3.14
C VAL A 220 16.70 -4.63 -3.76
N ILE A 221 17.84 -4.91 -3.15
CA ILE A 221 18.72 -6.00 -3.57
C ILE A 221 17.93 -7.32 -3.58
N GLY A 222 17.97 -8.06 -4.70
CA GLY A 222 17.26 -9.33 -4.84
C GLY A 222 15.79 -9.20 -5.27
N ASP A 223 15.29 -7.99 -5.58
CA ASP A 223 13.92 -7.76 -6.02
C ASP A 223 13.51 -8.58 -7.27
N GLU A 224 14.48 -8.94 -8.12
CA GLU A 224 14.31 -9.83 -9.27
C GLU A 224 13.95 -11.27 -8.89
N ASN A 225 14.21 -11.71 -7.66
CA ASN A 225 13.83 -13.03 -7.15
C ASN A 225 12.35 -13.11 -6.73
N CYS A 226 11.65 -11.97 -6.72
CA CYS A 226 10.26 -11.89 -6.31
C CYS A 226 9.33 -11.83 -7.51
N SER A 227 8.38 -12.78 -7.58
CA SER A 227 7.32 -12.74 -8.57
C SER A 227 6.40 -11.53 -8.39
N LYS A 228 5.59 -11.23 -9.41
CA LYS A 228 4.58 -10.18 -9.33
C LYS A 228 3.58 -10.45 -8.21
N GLN A 229 3.12 -11.70 -8.08
CA GLN A 229 2.19 -12.13 -7.03
C GLN A 229 2.78 -11.93 -5.63
N PHE A 230 4.07 -12.22 -5.46
CA PHE A 230 4.77 -11.95 -4.19
C PHE A 230 4.71 -10.46 -3.84
N LYS A 231 5.07 -9.58 -4.77
CA LYS A 231 5.06 -8.13 -4.55
C LYS A 231 3.66 -7.60 -4.27
N ASN A 232 2.64 -8.12 -4.96
CA ASN A 232 1.24 -7.77 -4.70
C ASN A 232 0.80 -8.19 -3.30
N ARG A 233 1.15 -9.41 -2.87
CA ARG A 233 0.86 -9.87 -1.51
C ARG A 233 1.55 -8.99 -0.46
N VAL A 234 2.80 -8.59 -0.68
CA VAL A 234 3.51 -7.64 0.19
C VAL A 234 2.79 -6.29 0.28
N ARG A 235 2.28 -5.76 -0.84
CA ARG A 235 1.52 -4.50 -0.83
C ARG A 235 0.21 -4.60 -0.06
N LEU A 236 -0.49 -5.73 -0.17
CA LEU A 236 -1.70 -6.01 0.62
C LEU A 236 -1.37 -6.06 2.12
N ILE A 237 -0.31 -6.79 2.49
CA ILE A 237 0.17 -6.90 3.88
C ILE A 237 0.55 -5.52 4.43
N ALA A 238 1.29 -4.73 3.66
CA ALA A 238 1.67 -3.37 4.04
C ALA A 238 0.47 -2.45 4.24
N ASN A 239 -0.59 -2.61 3.43
CA ASN A 239 -1.84 -1.87 3.63
C ASN A 239 -2.52 -2.27 4.95
N ASN A 240 -2.57 -3.57 5.27
CA ASN A 240 -3.19 -4.07 6.50
C ASN A 240 -2.42 -3.69 7.78
N ILE A 241 -1.09 -3.54 7.68
CA ILE A 241 -0.21 -3.12 8.80
C ILE A 241 0.02 -1.59 8.81
N ASN A 242 -0.49 -0.88 7.79
CA ASN A 242 -0.27 0.56 7.58
C ASN A 242 1.22 0.96 7.54
N CYS A 243 1.97 0.41 6.57
CA CYS A 243 3.39 0.72 6.37
C CYS A 243 3.78 0.89 4.89
N ASP A 244 5.04 1.27 4.61
CA ASP A 244 5.56 1.26 3.24
C ASP A 244 5.88 -0.19 2.83
N PRO A 245 5.28 -0.74 1.75
CA PRO A 245 5.61 -2.10 1.31
C PRO A 245 7.09 -2.26 0.91
N SER A 246 7.76 -1.18 0.53
CA SER A 246 9.19 -1.22 0.23
C SER A 246 10.04 -1.45 1.47
N ASP A 247 9.57 -1.05 2.65
CA ASP A 247 10.26 -1.31 3.93
C ASP A 247 10.19 -2.79 4.28
N LEU A 248 9.03 -3.44 4.08
CA LEU A 248 8.90 -4.90 4.21
C LEU A 248 9.82 -5.63 3.23
N MET A 249 9.88 -5.17 1.97
CA MET A 249 10.80 -5.73 0.98
C MET A 249 12.28 -5.58 1.41
N ALA A 250 12.66 -4.44 1.98
CA ALA A 250 14.03 -4.20 2.45
C ALA A 250 14.39 -5.09 3.65
N ILE A 251 13.49 -5.25 4.62
CA ILE A 251 13.67 -6.17 5.76
C ILE A 251 13.84 -7.58 5.24
N MET A 252 12.94 -8.06 4.38
CA MET A 252 13.05 -9.42 3.84
C MET A 252 14.31 -9.62 3.00
N SER A 253 14.73 -8.58 2.25
CA SER A 253 15.98 -8.59 1.52
C SER A 253 17.19 -8.71 2.46
N PHE A 254 17.18 -8.02 3.60
CA PHE A 254 18.27 -8.12 4.59
C PHE A 254 18.30 -9.52 5.24
N GLU A 255 17.16 -9.95 5.79
CA GLU A 255 17.01 -11.18 6.56
C GLU A 255 17.22 -12.46 5.74
N SER A 256 16.93 -12.41 4.43
CA SER A 256 17.13 -13.54 3.50
C SER A 256 18.43 -13.43 2.67
N GLY A 257 19.26 -12.42 2.92
CA GLY A 257 20.44 -12.12 2.10
C GLY A 257 20.12 -11.72 0.65
N GLY A 258 18.87 -11.37 0.34
CA GLY A 258 18.38 -11.01 -1.00
C GLY A 258 17.84 -12.19 -1.80
N SER A 259 17.79 -13.39 -1.23
CA SER A 259 17.22 -14.55 -1.91
C SER A 259 15.69 -14.56 -1.89
N PHE A 260 15.07 -13.89 -0.91
CA PHE A 260 13.64 -13.98 -0.62
C PHE A 260 13.15 -15.44 -0.45
N SER A 261 14.04 -16.33 0.00
CA SER A 261 13.71 -17.72 0.24
C SER A 261 13.13 -17.92 1.64
N SER A 262 12.08 -18.73 1.71
CA SER A 262 11.44 -19.18 2.96
C SER A 262 12.33 -20.07 3.82
N ALA A 263 13.43 -20.61 3.27
CA ALA A 263 14.28 -21.62 3.89
C ALA A 263 15.64 -21.10 4.37
N VAL A 264 15.93 -19.79 4.24
CA VAL A 264 17.21 -19.22 4.69
C VAL A 264 17.36 -19.42 6.19
N LYS A 265 18.39 -20.16 6.60
CA LYS A 265 18.70 -20.39 8.02
C LYS A 265 19.66 -19.33 8.53
N ASN A 266 19.46 -18.92 9.79
CA ASN A 266 20.39 -18.05 10.47
C ASN A 266 21.77 -18.70 10.63
N GLN A 267 22.84 -17.97 10.25
CA GLN A 267 24.21 -18.49 10.30
C GLN A 267 24.81 -18.52 11.72
N ALA A 268 24.25 -17.77 12.67
CA ALA A 268 24.70 -17.72 14.06
C ALA A 268 24.11 -18.84 14.93
N GLY A 269 23.35 -19.77 14.34
CA GLY A 269 22.84 -20.97 15.02
C GLY A 269 21.60 -20.74 15.89
N SER A 270 20.89 -19.62 15.73
CA SER A 270 19.67 -19.32 16.51
C SER A 270 18.47 -20.22 16.20
N GLY A 271 18.54 -21.00 15.10
CA GLY A 271 17.43 -21.79 14.59
C GLY A 271 16.38 -20.97 13.82
N ALA A 272 16.60 -19.66 13.64
CA ALA A 272 15.70 -18.81 12.88
C ALA A 272 15.70 -19.13 11.37
N VAL A 273 14.55 -18.90 10.73
CA VAL A 273 14.37 -19.24 9.31
C VAL A 273 13.49 -18.26 8.51
N GLY A 274 13.79 -18.14 7.22
CA GLY A 274 12.90 -17.58 6.22
C GLY A 274 12.97 -16.06 6.06
N LEU A 275 11.90 -15.52 5.47
CA LEU A 275 11.80 -14.14 4.97
C LEU A 275 12.12 -13.09 6.03
N ILE A 276 11.76 -13.32 7.29
CA ILE A 276 12.03 -12.41 8.40
C ILE A 276 12.76 -13.10 9.57
N GLN A 277 13.42 -14.23 9.31
CA GLN A 277 14.12 -15.03 10.32
C GLN A 277 13.24 -15.37 11.54
N PHE A 278 12.14 -16.09 11.31
CA PHE A 278 11.25 -16.56 12.39
C PHE A 278 11.99 -17.43 13.40
N MET A 279 12.06 -16.99 14.65
CA MET A 279 12.62 -17.77 15.75
C MET A 279 11.73 -18.98 16.10
N PRO A 280 12.30 -20.10 16.60
CA PRO A 280 11.52 -21.29 16.96
C PRO A 280 10.34 -21.02 17.90
N GLN A 281 10.53 -20.20 18.95
CA GLN A 281 9.47 -19.84 19.88
C GLN A 281 8.37 -18.98 19.22
N THR A 282 8.75 -18.06 18.34
CA THR A 282 7.81 -17.24 17.58
C THR A 282 6.97 -18.11 16.64
N ALA A 283 7.60 -19.02 15.90
CA ALA A 283 6.90 -19.98 15.05
C ALA A 283 5.88 -20.80 15.85
N ALA A 284 6.28 -21.32 17.02
CA ALA A 284 5.39 -22.05 17.91
C ALA A 284 4.20 -21.18 18.40
N SER A 285 4.44 -19.93 18.81
CA SER A 285 3.37 -19.02 19.24
C SER A 285 2.37 -18.67 18.13
N LEU A 286 2.81 -18.72 16.87
CA LEU A 286 1.94 -18.51 15.71
C LEU A 286 1.17 -19.78 15.33
N GLY A 287 1.50 -20.94 15.92
CA GLY A 287 0.88 -22.24 15.64
C GLY A 287 1.56 -23.02 14.51
N THR A 288 2.88 -22.86 14.33
CA THR A 288 3.68 -23.59 13.33
C THR A 288 5.07 -23.94 13.87
N SER A 289 5.97 -24.40 13.02
CA SER A 289 7.39 -24.63 13.34
C SER A 289 8.30 -24.02 12.28
N THR A 290 9.58 -23.82 12.61
CA THR A 290 10.57 -23.35 11.63
C THR A 290 10.77 -24.37 10.50
N GLU A 291 10.66 -25.67 10.76
CA GLU A 291 10.70 -26.70 9.73
C GLU A 291 9.52 -26.60 8.76
N ALA A 292 8.32 -26.32 9.27
CA ALA A 292 7.13 -26.14 8.43
C ALA A 292 7.25 -24.85 7.60
N LEU A 293 7.66 -23.74 8.23
CA LEU A 293 7.89 -22.46 7.56
C LEU A 293 8.93 -22.58 6.45
N ALA A 294 10.02 -23.30 6.68
CA ALA A 294 11.10 -23.51 5.70
C ALA A 294 10.66 -24.29 4.45
N LYS A 295 9.61 -25.11 4.56
CA LYS A 295 9.07 -25.92 3.45
C LYS A 295 8.04 -25.18 2.61
N MET A 296 7.60 -23.99 3.04
CA MET A 296 6.63 -23.20 2.30
C MET A 296 7.25 -22.57 1.06
N THR A 297 6.41 -22.18 0.10
CA THR A 297 6.83 -21.22 -0.91
C THR A 297 7.06 -19.85 -0.26
N ALA A 298 7.87 -18.99 -0.87
CA ALA A 298 8.08 -17.62 -0.38
C ALA A 298 6.74 -16.87 -0.24
N ILE A 299 5.84 -17.00 -1.22
CA ILE A 299 4.49 -16.40 -1.18
C ILE A 299 3.66 -16.99 -0.02
N GLY A 300 3.66 -18.31 0.17
CA GLY A 300 2.90 -18.93 1.27
C GLY A 300 3.42 -18.52 2.64
N GLN A 301 4.72 -18.25 2.78
CA GLN A 301 5.28 -17.74 4.03
C GLN A 301 4.86 -16.30 4.34
N LEU A 302 4.42 -15.50 3.35
CA LEU A 302 3.95 -14.13 3.57
C LEU A 302 2.71 -14.06 4.46
N ASP A 303 1.84 -15.08 4.47
CA ASP A 303 0.69 -15.12 5.37
C ASP A 303 1.15 -15.17 6.85
N TRP A 304 2.29 -15.82 7.11
CA TRP A 304 2.91 -15.86 8.43
C TRP A 304 3.64 -14.56 8.77
N VAL A 305 4.20 -13.88 7.76
CA VAL A 305 4.78 -12.53 7.92
C VAL A 305 3.70 -11.55 8.33
N GLU A 306 2.54 -11.57 7.68
CA GLU A 306 1.38 -10.74 8.03
C GLU A 306 0.91 -11.02 9.46
N LYS A 307 0.67 -12.29 9.80
CA LYS A 307 0.22 -12.70 11.13
C LYS A 307 1.20 -12.26 12.22
N TYR A 308 2.50 -12.35 11.95
CA TYR A 308 3.54 -11.92 12.87
C TYR A 308 3.51 -10.41 13.12
N PHE A 309 3.51 -9.59 12.06
CA PHE A 309 3.51 -8.14 12.24
C PHE A 309 2.22 -7.63 12.88
N LEU A 310 1.06 -8.19 12.54
CA LEU A 310 -0.20 -7.85 13.21
C LEU A 310 -0.17 -8.21 14.71
N ALA A 311 0.44 -9.33 15.08
CA ALA A 311 0.59 -9.72 16.48
C ALA A 311 1.58 -8.82 17.25
N GLN A 312 2.64 -8.33 16.60
CA GLN A 312 3.66 -7.48 17.22
C GLN A 312 3.29 -6.00 17.29
N LEU A 313 2.63 -5.47 16.25
CA LEU A 313 2.42 -4.03 16.06
C LEU A 313 0.94 -3.61 16.12
N GLY A 314 0.01 -4.56 16.11
CA GLY A 314 -1.41 -4.29 15.98
C GLY A 314 -1.81 -3.77 14.59
N ALA A 315 -3.11 -3.50 14.44
CA ALA A 315 -3.71 -2.99 13.21
C ALA A 315 -4.10 -1.49 13.32
N ASP A 316 -3.42 -0.73 14.19
CA ASP A 316 -3.82 0.65 14.48
C ASP A 316 -3.56 1.63 13.31
N THR A 317 -4.12 2.84 13.42
CA THR A 317 -4.10 3.87 12.36
C THR A 317 -2.78 4.62 12.20
N SER A 318 -1.79 4.38 13.07
CA SER A 318 -0.49 5.03 12.97
C SER A 318 0.40 4.29 11.96
N ARG A 319 0.96 5.07 11.02
CA ARG A 319 1.85 4.52 10.00
C ARG A 319 3.15 4.03 10.65
N LYS A 320 3.46 2.75 10.46
CA LYS A 320 4.67 2.12 11.01
C LYS A 320 5.90 2.52 10.19
N SER A 321 6.96 2.92 10.88
CA SER A 321 8.24 3.27 10.24
C SER A 321 9.09 2.03 9.97
N LEU A 322 10.10 2.15 9.11
CA LEU A 322 11.14 1.12 8.95
C LEU A 322 11.77 0.72 10.30
N SER A 323 11.93 1.69 11.21
CA SER A 323 12.43 1.44 12.57
C SER A 323 11.50 0.52 13.35
N ASP A 324 10.20 0.81 13.37
CA ASP A 324 9.22 0.01 14.12
C ASP A 324 9.12 -1.40 13.58
N LEU A 325 9.08 -1.53 12.24
CA LEU A 325 9.03 -2.82 11.56
C LEU A 325 10.30 -3.63 11.83
N TYR A 326 11.48 -3.02 11.72
CA TYR A 326 12.71 -3.76 11.92
C TYR A 326 12.97 -4.09 13.38
N MET A 327 12.60 -3.22 14.32
CA MET A 327 12.67 -3.53 15.75
C MET A 327 11.68 -4.63 16.14
N ALA A 328 10.52 -4.74 15.49
CA ALA A 328 9.67 -5.90 15.70
C ALA A 328 10.45 -7.20 15.42
N VAL A 329 11.17 -7.26 14.28
CA VAL A 329 11.97 -8.43 13.88
C VAL A 329 13.20 -8.66 14.77
N LEU A 330 14.00 -7.63 15.03
CA LEU A 330 15.29 -7.75 15.70
C LEU A 330 15.18 -7.75 17.23
N TRP A 331 14.38 -6.85 17.79
CA TRP A 331 14.28 -6.65 19.24
C TRP A 331 12.99 -5.89 19.63
N PRO A 332 11.85 -6.57 19.81
CA PRO A 332 10.54 -5.92 20.00
C PRO A 332 10.48 -4.89 21.12
N ALA A 333 11.26 -5.06 22.19
CA ALA A 333 11.31 -4.11 23.31
C ALA A 333 11.86 -2.72 22.92
N ALA A 334 12.47 -2.59 21.74
CA ALA A 334 13.00 -1.34 21.19
C ALA A 334 12.05 -0.63 20.21
N ILE A 335 10.84 -1.15 19.95
CA ILE A 335 9.84 -0.45 19.13
C ILE A 335 9.56 0.95 19.71
N GLY A 336 9.52 1.98 18.86
CA GLY A 336 9.31 3.37 19.26
C GLY A 336 10.47 4.06 20.01
N LYS A 337 11.62 3.39 20.21
CA LYS A 337 12.81 4.01 20.83
C LYS A 337 13.59 4.85 19.82
N THR A 338 14.47 5.73 20.32
CA THR A 338 15.28 6.63 19.49
C THR A 338 16.45 5.89 18.81
N LEU A 339 16.96 6.44 17.71
CA LEU A 339 18.05 5.81 16.93
C LEU A 339 19.34 5.55 17.76
N ASN A 340 19.58 6.34 18.80
CA ASN A 340 20.75 6.19 19.68
C ASN A 340 20.55 5.17 20.81
N TYR A 341 19.38 4.52 20.88
CA TYR A 341 19.11 3.49 21.86
C TYR A 341 20.03 2.28 21.60
N GLY A 342 20.80 1.89 22.62
CA GLY A 342 21.67 0.72 22.56
C GLY A 342 20.86 -0.57 22.71
N LEU A 343 20.84 -1.39 21.66
CA LEU A 343 20.18 -2.69 21.61
C LEU A 343 20.99 -3.74 22.37
N PHE A 344 22.28 -3.85 22.05
CA PHE A 344 23.17 -4.86 22.60
C PHE A 344 24.53 -4.25 22.94
N THR A 345 25.13 -4.64 24.06
CA THR A 345 26.42 -4.14 24.53
C THR A 345 27.42 -5.26 24.77
N ARG A 346 28.71 -4.99 24.58
CA ARG A 346 29.79 -5.93 24.93
C ARG A 346 30.05 -5.91 26.46
N PRO A 347 30.34 -7.07 27.06
CA PRO A 347 30.25 -8.42 26.50
C PRO A 347 28.81 -8.98 26.56
N GLY A 348 28.43 -9.86 25.63
CA GLY A 348 27.15 -10.57 25.69
C GLY A 348 26.85 -11.42 24.47
N ILE A 349 26.06 -12.50 24.63
CA ILE A 349 25.68 -13.41 23.55
C ILE A 349 24.93 -12.66 22.45
N ALA A 350 23.95 -11.83 22.83
CA ALA A 350 23.16 -11.04 21.89
C ALA A 350 24.03 -10.08 21.07
N TYR A 351 25.01 -9.43 21.71
CA TYR A 351 25.99 -8.62 20.99
C TYR A 351 26.81 -9.49 20.03
N ASN A 352 27.37 -10.62 20.50
CA ASN A 352 28.26 -11.47 19.69
C ASN A 352 27.57 -11.96 18.41
N GLN A 353 26.31 -12.41 18.52
CA GLN A 353 25.50 -12.87 17.39
C GLN A 353 25.16 -11.76 16.39
N ASN A 354 25.10 -10.50 16.85
CA ASN A 354 24.73 -9.34 16.04
C ASN A 354 25.91 -8.40 15.77
N SER A 355 27.14 -8.81 16.06
CA SER A 355 28.33 -7.96 16.03
C SER A 355 28.62 -7.32 14.66
N GLY A 356 28.08 -7.88 13.58
CA GLY A 356 28.14 -7.28 12.23
C GLY A 356 27.31 -5.99 12.07
N LEU A 357 26.44 -5.68 13.02
CA LEU A 357 25.66 -4.44 13.05
C LEU A 357 26.45 -3.26 13.63
N ASP A 358 27.43 -3.49 14.52
CA ASP A 358 28.26 -2.44 15.13
C ASP A 358 29.26 -1.87 14.11
N VAL A 359 28.91 -0.73 13.51
CA VAL A 359 29.66 -0.12 12.41
C VAL A 359 30.86 0.66 12.95
N ASN A 360 30.67 1.39 14.05
CA ASN A 360 31.72 2.24 14.63
C ASN A 360 32.68 1.48 15.57
N ARG A 361 32.34 0.24 15.93
CA ARG A 361 33.08 -0.67 16.80
C ARG A 361 33.26 -0.14 18.23
N ASP A 362 32.30 0.63 18.73
CA ASP A 362 32.32 1.15 20.10
C ASP A 362 31.86 0.14 21.16
N GLY A 363 31.38 -1.03 20.72
CA GLY A 363 30.90 -2.10 21.60
C GLY A 363 29.43 -1.97 21.97
N ILE A 364 28.68 -1.06 21.34
CA ILE A 364 27.24 -0.84 21.51
C ILE A 364 26.58 -0.88 20.12
N ILE A 365 25.67 -1.83 19.89
CA ILE A 365 24.85 -1.82 18.67
C ILE A 365 23.66 -0.93 18.92
N SER A 366 23.54 0.17 18.18
CA SER A 366 22.39 1.08 18.24
C SER A 366 21.28 0.72 17.26
N ILE A 367 20.06 1.23 17.50
CA ILE A 367 18.96 1.15 16.52
C ILE A 367 19.36 1.76 15.17
N GLY A 368 20.04 2.91 15.20
CA GLY A 368 20.48 3.60 13.99
C GLY A 368 21.39 2.75 13.12
N GLU A 369 22.34 2.03 13.73
CA GLU A 369 23.23 1.11 13.00
C GLU A 369 22.50 -0.10 12.45
N ALA A 370 21.58 -0.68 13.23
CA ALA A 370 20.75 -1.80 12.79
C ALA A 370 19.91 -1.42 11.57
N ILE A 371 19.23 -0.27 11.61
CA ILE A 371 18.41 0.23 10.50
C ILE A 371 19.27 0.59 9.28
N ALA A 372 20.48 1.14 9.47
CA ALA A 372 21.36 1.48 8.36
C ALA A 372 21.68 0.27 7.46
N LYS A 373 21.77 -0.93 8.03
CA LYS A 373 21.97 -2.18 7.26
C LYS A 373 20.76 -2.52 6.39
N VAL A 374 19.55 -2.30 6.90
CA VAL A 374 18.30 -2.52 6.14
C VAL A 374 18.13 -1.44 5.08
N GLN A 375 18.42 -0.18 5.41
CA GLN A 375 18.40 0.94 4.45
C GLN A 375 19.37 0.71 3.29
N ALA A 376 20.55 0.13 3.56
CA ALA A 376 21.52 -0.22 2.52
C ALA A 376 21.03 -1.29 1.53
N ARG A 377 19.86 -1.92 1.78
CA ARG A 377 19.22 -2.83 0.82
C ARG A 377 18.49 -2.10 -0.30
N PHE A 378 18.11 -0.84 -0.11
CA PHE A 378 17.49 -0.06 -1.19
C PHE A 378 18.52 0.24 -2.29
N VAL A 379 18.11 0.02 -3.54
CA VAL A 379 18.91 0.34 -4.71
C VAL A 379 18.46 1.71 -5.21
N ASN A 380 19.31 2.72 -5.03
CA ASN A 380 19.09 4.04 -5.64
C ASN A 380 19.41 3.95 -7.13
N TYR A 381 18.48 4.40 -7.98
CA TYR A 381 18.74 4.62 -9.41
C TYR A 381 19.29 6.00 -9.67
#